data_AF-A0A2E1XR62-F1
#
_entry.id   AF-A0A2E1XR62-F1
#
_cell.length_a   1.000
_cell.length_b   1.000
_cell.length_c   1.000
_cell.angle_alpha   90.00
_cell.angle_beta   90.00
_cell.angle_gamma   90.00
#
_symmetry.space_group_name_H-M   'P 1'
#
loop_
_entity.id
_entity.type
_entity.pdbx_description
1 polymer ?
#
loop_
_entity_poly.entity_id
_entity_poly.type
_entity_poly.pdbx_seq_one_letter_code
_entity_poly.pdbx_strand_id
1 'polypeptide(L)'
;MEHFSKLPFLPVRLFKLFDLKSVKKENIIKTMTSSGTSGQAVSKIYLDKVTSSNQTKVLAKIVASFTGNKRTPMLIIDSESVVKDRKLFTARGAGILGFSMFGTNRMYALNEKMELKINSINEFLKENKGKRIFIFGFTYIIYKHFYKELVRLNIKLDLSNSVMIHGGGWKKLINESVDSKTFRKNLKTVSGIQSVHDYYGMVEQTGSIFMECKMGYLHASIFSDIIIRRPHDFSVANIGEAGIIQLLSILPSSYPGHSLLTEDEGVLLGEDDCSCGKLGKYFKIIGRLKNAEIRGCSDTYEEN
;
A
#
# COMPACT_ATOMS: atom_id res chain seq x y z
N MET A 1 -28.56 1.97 19.86
CA MET A 1 -27.82 1.33 18.75
C MET A 1 -26.39 1.12 19.25
N GLU A 2 -25.89 -0.11 19.29
CA GLU A 2 -24.53 -0.36 19.79
C GLU A 2 -23.47 0.25 18.85
N HIS A 3 -22.41 0.82 19.42
CA HIS A 3 -21.30 1.37 18.65
C HIS A 3 -20.52 0.25 17.95
N PHE A 4 -20.04 0.47 16.72
CA PHE A 4 -19.39 -0.58 15.91
C PHE A 4 -18.11 -1.16 16.55
N SER A 5 -17.56 -0.51 17.58
CA SER A 5 -16.49 -1.06 18.40
C SER A 5 -16.90 -2.28 19.24
N LYS A 6 -18.19 -2.60 19.32
CA LYS A 6 -18.70 -3.84 19.93
C LYS A 6 -18.83 -4.99 18.94
N LEU A 7 -18.69 -4.73 17.63
CA LEU A 7 -18.70 -5.80 16.63
C LEU A 7 -17.53 -6.75 16.85
N PRO A 8 -17.75 -8.08 16.69
CA PRO A 8 -16.66 -9.04 16.74
C PRO A 8 -15.64 -8.75 15.64
N PHE A 9 -14.39 -9.11 15.90
CA PHE A 9 -13.30 -9.05 14.94
C PHE A 9 -12.75 -10.44 14.67
N LEU A 10 -12.24 -10.63 13.47
CA LEU A 10 -11.61 -11.86 13.03
C LEU A 10 -10.09 -11.67 13.02
N PRO A 11 -9.30 -12.49 13.72
CA PRO A 11 -7.85 -12.51 13.55
C PRO A 11 -7.48 -12.78 12.08
N VAL A 12 -6.69 -11.88 11.48
CA VAL A 12 -6.39 -11.95 10.04
C VAL A 12 -5.67 -13.24 9.63
N ARG A 13 -4.98 -13.89 10.57
CA ARG A 13 -4.29 -15.18 10.34
C ARG A 13 -5.24 -16.30 9.94
N LEU A 14 -6.52 -16.22 10.27
CA LEU A 14 -7.50 -17.27 9.94
C LEU A 14 -7.67 -17.47 8.42
N PHE A 15 -7.45 -16.44 7.60
CA PHE A 15 -7.46 -16.57 6.14
C PHE A 15 -6.34 -17.45 5.57
N LYS A 16 -5.28 -17.71 6.36
CA LYS A 16 -4.22 -18.66 6.01
C LYS A 16 -4.58 -20.10 6.39
N LEU A 17 -5.41 -20.26 7.41
CA LEU A 17 -5.75 -21.55 8.00
C LEU A 17 -7.01 -22.16 7.37
N PHE A 18 -7.93 -21.31 6.89
CA PHE A 18 -9.24 -21.73 6.42
C PHE A 18 -9.63 -21.05 5.11
N ASP A 19 -10.40 -21.76 4.28
CA ASP A 19 -11.03 -21.20 3.08
C ASP A 19 -12.31 -20.43 3.46
N LEU A 20 -12.16 -19.22 3.99
CA LEU A 20 -13.25 -18.38 4.47
C LEU A 20 -13.99 -17.67 3.33
N LYS A 21 -15.26 -18.02 3.11
CA LYS A 21 -16.12 -17.45 2.06
C LYS A 21 -17.58 -17.39 2.52
N SER A 22 -18.30 -16.39 2.02
CA SER A 22 -19.72 -16.14 2.30
C SER A 22 -20.60 -16.33 1.07
N VAL A 23 -20.02 -16.84 -0.03
CA VAL A 23 -20.71 -17.12 -1.30
C VAL A 23 -20.43 -18.55 -1.76
N LYS A 24 -21.32 -19.08 -2.62
CA LYS A 24 -21.12 -20.37 -3.26
C LYS A 24 -19.91 -20.37 -4.19
N LYS A 25 -19.31 -21.54 -4.41
CA LYS A 25 -18.03 -21.68 -5.15
C LYS A 25 -18.15 -21.21 -6.59
N GLU A 26 -19.29 -21.46 -7.23
CA GLU A 26 -19.63 -21.06 -8.60
C GLU A 26 -19.70 -19.53 -8.79
N ASN A 27 -19.90 -18.76 -7.72
CA ASN A 27 -19.97 -17.30 -7.78
C ASN A 27 -18.59 -16.62 -7.62
N ILE A 28 -17.54 -17.40 -7.33
CA ILE A 28 -16.18 -16.89 -7.16
C ILE A 28 -15.58 -16.65 -8.53
N ILE A 29 -15.30 -15.39 -8.86
CA ILE A 29 -14.70 -15.01 -10.14
C ILE A 29 -13.18 -14.83 -10.05
N LYS A 30 -12.66 -14.65 -8.84
CA LYS A 30 -11.24 -14.40 -8.58
C LYS A 30 -10.87 -14.82 -7.17
N THR A 31 -9.68 -15.38 -7.01
CA THR A 31 -9.06 -15.61 -5.69
C THR A 31 -7.79 -14.78 -5.61
N MET A 32 -7.66 -13.96 -4.57
CA MET A 32 -6.45 -13.20 -4.27
C MET A 32 -5.67 -13.89 -3.16
N THR A 33 -4.34 -13.84 -3.22
CA THR A 33 -3.45 -14.43 -2.22
C THR A 33 -2.51 -13.41 -1.63
N SER A 34 -2.17 -13.54 -0.34
CA SER A 34 -1.08 -12.75 0.26
C SER A 34 0.27 -13.19 -0.30
N SER A 35 1.31 -12.36 -0.19
CA SER A 35 2.69 -12.84 -0.39
C SER A 35 3.03 -13.86 0.71
N GLY A 36 3.40 -15.08 0.31
CA GLY A 36 3.97 -16.08 1.19
C GLY A 36 5.48 -16.14 1.01
N THR A 37 6.22 -16.45 2.07
CA THR A 37 7.58 -16.99 1.95
C THR A 37 7.48 -18.48 1.60
N SER A 38 8.51 -19.03 0.95
CA SER A 38 8.56 -20.45 0.60
C SER A 38 8.23 -21.33 1.82
N GLY A 39 7.25 -22.22 1.68
CA GLY A 39 6.80 -23.15 2.74
C GLY A 39 5.72 -22.64 3.69
N GLN A 40 5.26 -21.38 3.58
CA GLN A 40 4.19 -20.84 4.44
C GLN A 40 2.83 -20.76 3.75
N ALA A 41 1.76 -20.96 4.52
CA ALA A 41 0.39 -20.75 4.06
C ALA A 41 0.14 -19.27 3.74
N VAL A 42 -0.52 -19.01 2.61
CA VAL A 42 -0.95 -17.68 2.17
C VAL A 42 -2.41 -17.45 2.52
N SER A 43 -2.77 -16.20 2.80
CA SER A 43 -4.17 -15.82 2.96
C SER A 43 -4.86 -16.04 1.62
N LYS A 44 -6.06 -16.62 1.60
CA LYS A 44 -6.89 -16.75 0.39
C LYS A 44 -8.16 -15.92 0.52
N ILE A 45 -8.39 -15.03 -0.44
CA ILE A 45 -9.52 -14.12 -0.45
C ILE A 45 -10.35 -14.36 -1.71
N TYR A 46 -11.54 -14.90 -1.52
CA TYR A 46 -12.46 -15.28 -2.58
C TYR A 46 -13.37 -14.11 -2.92
N LEU A 47 -13.34 -13.67 -4.16
CA LEU A 47 -14.09 -12.52 -4.64
C LEU A 47 -15.19 -12.94 -5.61
N ASP A 48 -16.40 -12.48 -5.33
CA ASP A 48 -17.48 -12.45 -6.32
C ASP A 48 -17.40 -11.16 -7.18
N LYS A 49 -18.28 -11.07 -8.17
CA LYS A 49 -18.32 -9.94 -9.10
C LYS A 49 -18.61 -8.61 -8.41
N VAL A 50 -19.51 -8.60 -7.42
CA VAL A 50 -19.95 -7.39 -6.72
C VAL A 50 -18.82 -6.85 -5.84
N THR A 51 -18.22 -7.70 -5.00
CA THR A 51 -17.09 -7.34 -4.13
C THR A 51 -15.94 -6.80 -4.97
N SER A 52 -15.52 -7.53 -6.00
CA SER A 52 -14.41 -7.12 -6.88
C SER A 52 -14.66 -5.76 -7.55
N SER A 53 -15.89 -5.52 -8.02
CA SER A 53 -16.28 -4.23 -8.61
C SER A 53 -16.23 -3.10 -7.59
N ASN A 54 -16.75 -3.31 -6.38
CA ASN A 54 -16.78 -2.30 -5.32
C ASN A 54 -15.37 -1.97 -4.82
N GLN A 55 -14.51 -2.97 -4.64
CA GLN A 55 -13.10 -2.78 -4.30
C GLN A 55 -12.38 -1.90 -5.32
N THR A 56 -12.60 -2.16 -6.61
CA THR A 56 -12.01 -1.38 -7.71
C THR A 56 -12.52 0.06 -7.71
N LYS A 57 -13.84 0.27 -7.54
CA LYS A 57 -14.45 1.61 -7.51
C LYS A 57 -13.96 2.43 -6.31
N VAL A 58 -13.85 1.82 -5.14
CA VAL A 58 -13.42 2.51 -3.92
C VAL A 58 -11.93 2.82 -3.96
N LEU A 59 -11.09 1.89 -4.41
CA LEU A 59 -9.67 2.17 -4.65
C LEU A 59 -9.50 3.37 -5.58
N ALA A 60 -10.29 3.43 -6.65
CA ALA A 60 -10.24 4.54 -7.59
C ALA A 60 -10.64 5.88 -6.95
N LYS A 61 -11.68 5.90 -6.11
CA LYS A 61 -12.09 7.11 -5.37
C LYS A 61 -11.00 7.57 -4.39
N ILE A 62 -10.41 6.64 -3.63
CA ILE A 62 -9.36 6.96 -2.65
C ILE A 62 -8.14 7.54 -3.37
N VAL A 63 -7.64 6.85 -4.40
CA VAL A 63 -6.43 7.27 -5.13
C VAL A 63 -6.65 8.57 -5.92
N ALA A 64 -7.82 8.75 -6.53
CA ALA A 64 -8.15 9.98 -7.25
C ALA A 64 -8.12 11.23 -6.35
N SER A 65 -8.32 11.10 -5.04
CA SER A 65 -8.18 12.22 -4.10
C SER A 65 -6.73 12.74 -3.96
N PHE A 66 -5.75 12.00 -4.47
CA PHE A 66 -4.33 12.36 -4.52
C PHE A 66 -3.84 12.61 -5.96
N THR A 67 -4.26 11.77 -6.90
CA THR A 67 -3.80 11.81 -8.30
C THR A 67 -4.66 12.67 -9.22
N GLY A 68 -5.89 13.00 -8.79
CA GLY A 68 -6.94 13.56 -9.64
C GLY A 68 -7.76 12.48 -10.35
N ASN A 69 -8.87 12.89 -10.96
CA ASN A 69 -9.87 12.00 -11.57
C ASN A 69 -9.49 11.46 -12.95
N LYS A 70 -8.43 11.99 -13.58
CA LYS A 70 -7.96 11.55 -14.90
C LYS A 70 -6.78 10.62 -14.74
N ARG A 71 -6.73 9.58 -15.58
CA ARG A 71 -5.53 8.75 -15.70
C ARG A 71 -4.39 9.60 -16.27
N THR A 72 -3.17 9.37 -15.79
CA THR A 72 -1.99 10.16 -16.15
C THR A 72 -0.83 9.26 -16.56
N PRO A 73 0.16 9.76 -17.33
CA PRO A 73 1.36 9.00 -17.65
C PRO A 73 1.98 8.43 -16.37
N MET A 74 2.32 7.13 -16.40
CA MET A 74 2.74 6.42 -15.19
C MET A 74 4.16 5.89 -15.29
N LEU A 75 4.99 6.29 -14.33
CA LEU A 75 6.33 5.74 -14.11
C LEU A 75 6.28 4.72 -12.97
N ILE A 76 6.62 3.47 -13.26
CA ILE A 76 6.67 2.38 -12.29
C ILE A 76 8.13 2.20 -11.89
N ILE A 77 8.45 2.39 -10.62
CA ILE A 77 9.81 2.19 -10.09
C ILE A 77 10.01 0.70 -9.78
N ASP A 78 10.10 -0.07 -10.86
CA ASP A 78 10.23 -1.52 -10.85
C ASP A 78 10.70 -2.03 -12.22
N SER A 79 10.96 -3.34 -12.33
CA SER A 79 11.17 -4.04 -13.59
C SER A 79 9.83 -4.60 -14.11
N GLU A 80 9.72 -4.81 -15.41
CA GLU A 80 8.51 -5.40 -16.00
C GLU A 80 8.37 -6.90 -15.68
N SER A 81 9.47 -7.59 -15.36
CA SER A 81 9.48 -9.02 -15.06
C SER A 81 8.56 -9.38 -13.87
N VAL A 82 8.39 -8.47 -12.91
CA VAL A 82 7.57 -8.65 -11.70
C VAL A 82 6.09 -8.91 -11.98
N VAL A 83 5.58 -8.53 -13.15
CA VAL A 83 4.18 -8.77 -13.57
C VAL A 83 4.04 -9.83 -14.65
N LYS A 84 5.14 -10.24 -15.30
CA LYS A 84 5.14 -11.21 -16.40
C LYS A 84 5.18 -12.66 -15.89
N ASP A 85 5.87 -12.90 -14.78
CA ASP A 85 5.97 -14.25 -14.23
C ASP A 85 4.74 -14.61 -13.38
N ARG A 86 3.85 -15.44 -13.96
CA ARG A 86 2.64 -15.94 -13.29
C ARG A 86 2.95 -16.85 -12.10
N LYS A 87 4.14 -17.45 -12.01
CA LYS A 87 4.58 -18.23 -10.84
C LYS A 87 4.99 -17.33 -9.67
N LEU A 88 5.30 -16.06 -9.96
CA LEU A 88 5.70 -15.01 -9.02
C LEU A 88 4.59 -13.97 -8.81
N PHE A 89 3.30 -14.36 -8.75
CA PHE A 89 2.23 -13.42 -8.37
C PHE A 89 2.36 -13.02 -6.89
N THR A 90 3.38 -12.22 -6.64
CA THR A 90 3.79 -11.68 -5.35
C THR A 90 2.93 -10.47 -5.03
N ALA A 91 2.85 -10.11 -3.76
CA ALA A 91 2.15 -8.90 -3.35
C ALA A 91 2.75 -7.63 -4.00
N ARG A 92 4.01 -7.68 -4.46
CA ARG A 92 4.68 -6.66 -5.28
C ARG A 92 4.00 -6.48 -6.64
N GLY A 93 3.88 -7.58 -7.41
CA GLY A 93 3.19 -7.57 -8.71
C GLY A 93 1.71 -7.18 -8.57
N ALA A 94 1.03 -7.69 -7.54
CA ALA A 94 -0.36 -7.33 -7.25
C ALA A 94 -0.54 -5.83 -6.97
N GLY A 95 0.35 -5.22 -6.20
CA GLY A 95 0.35 -3.77 -5.96
C GLY A 95 0.54 -2.97 -7.25
N ILE A 96 1.55 -3.31 -8.05
CA ILE A 96 1.83 -2.64 -9.33
C ILE A 96 0.63 -2.73 -10.26
N LEU A 97 0.02 -3.91 -10.39
CA LEU A 97 -1.17 -4.11 -11.22
C LEU A 97 -2.38 -3.34 -10.67
N GLY A 98 -2.56 -3.33 -9.35
CA GLY A 98 -3.65 -2.60 -8.68
C GLY A 98 -3.58 -1.10 -8.94
N PHE A 99 -2.40 -0.50 -8.88
CA PHE A 99 -2.22 0.94 -9.17
C PHE A 99 -2.08 1.26 -10.67
N SER A 100 -1.75 0.28 -11.51
CA SER A 100 -1.61 0.47 -12.96
C SER A 100 -2.89 0.96 -13.64
N MET A 101 -4.06 0.73 -13.05
CA MET A 101 -5.33 1.23 -13.59
C MET A 101 -5.43 2.76 -13.60
N PHE A 102 -4.63 3.46 -12.78
CA PHE A 102 -4.55 4.93 -12.72
C PHE A 102 -3.59 5.52 -13.75
N GLY A 103 -2.75 4.68 -14.36
CA GLY A 103 -1.74 5.09 -15.32
C GLY A 103 -2.18 4.97 -16.78
N THR A 104 -1.72 5.89 -17.64
CA THR A 104 -1.58 5.71 -19.09
C THR A 104 -0.09 5.67 -19.45
N ASN A 105 0.26 5.34 -20.70
CA ASN A 105 1.64 5.30 -21.19
C ASN A 105 2.64 4.73 -20.16
N ARG A 106 2.40 3.50 -19.67
CA ARG A 106 3.12 2.96 -18.52
C ARG A 106 4.57 2.67 -18.88
N MET A 107 5.49 3.18 -18.08
CA MET A 107 6.93 2.93 -18.22
C MET A 107 7.49 2.32 -16.94
N TYR A 108 8.16 1.18 -17.05
CA TYR A 108 8.96 0.60 -15.97
C TYR A 108 10.34 1.26 -15.96
N ALA A 109 10.77 1.83 -14.83
CA ALA A 109 12.03 2.56 -14.69
C ALA A 109 13.26 1.65 -14.64
N LEU A 110 13.10 0.38 -14.25
CA LEU A 110 14.21 -0.56 -14.08
C LEU A 110 14.21 -1.64 -15.17
N ASN A 111 15.39 -2.19 -15.46
CA ASN A 111 15.55 -3.39 -16.27
C ASN A 111 15.45 -4.67 -15.41
N GLU A 112 15.60 -5.84 -16.00
CA GLU A 112 15.52 -7.13 -15.27
C GLU A 112 16.63 -7.32 -14.23
N LYS A 113 17.75 -6.62 -14.39
CA LYS A 113 18.86 -6.57 -13.42
C LYS A 113 18.66 -5.50 -12.35
N MET A 114 17.48 -4.87 -12.29
CA MET A 114 17.12 -3.79 -11.36
C MET A 114 17.93 -2.49 -11.56
N GLU A 115 18.52 -2.27 -12.73
CA GLU A 115 19.27 -1.05 -13.07
C GLU A 115 18.37 0.01 -13.71
N LEU A 116 18.64 1.30 -13.47
CA LEU A 116 17.87 2.41 -14.04
C LEU A 116 18.03 2.53 -15.56
N LYS A 117 16.91 2.57 -16.27
CA LYS A 117 16.84 2.83 -17.71
C LYS A 117 16.81 4.32 -18.01
N ILE A 118 17.88 5.05 -17.68
CA ILE A 118 17.96 6.52 -17.74
C ILE A 118 17.50 7.08 -19.09
N ASN A 119 17.95 6.52 -20.21
CA ASN A 119 17.57 6.99 -21.54
C ASN A 119 16.05 6.90 -21.75
N SER A 120 15.45 5.75 -21.42
CA SER A 120 14.01 5.55 -21.52
C SER A 120 13.21 6.45 -20.56
N ILE A 121 13.77 6.75 -19.37
CA ILE A 121 13.13 7.69 -18.43
C ILE A 121 13.10 9.09 -19.06
N ASN A 122 14.23 9.54 -19.62
CA ASN A 122 14.31 10.85 -20.27
C ASN A 122 13.38 10.97 -21.48
N GLU A 123 13.27 9.92 -22.30
CA GLU A 123 12.30 9.86 -23.41
C GLU A 123 10.87 9.95 -22.90
N PHE A 124 10.51 9.16 -21.88
CA PHE A 124 9.19 9.22 -21.25
C PHE A 124 8.88 10.61 -20.70
N LEU A 125 9.84 11.28 -20.05
CA LEU A 125 9.66 12.64 -19.54
C LEU A 125 9.46 13.65 -20.69
N LYS A 126 10.21 13.50 -21.78
CA LYS A 126 10.09 14.36 -22.97
C LYS A 126 8.73 14.23 -23.64
N GLU A 127 8.23 13.00 -23.83
CA GLU A 127 6.90 12.72 -24.42
C GLU A 127 5.74 13.21 -23.56
N ASN A 128 5.96 13.30 -22.25
CA ASN A 128 4.94 13.67 -21.28
C ASN A 128 5.18 15.06 -20.67
N LYS A 129 6.00 15.90 -21.32
CA LYS A 129 6.31 17.26 -20.86
C LYS A 129 5.02 18.06 -20.58
N GLY A 130 4.96 18.69 -19.42
CA GLY A 130 3.81 19.48 -18.97
C GLY A 130 2.63 18.67 -18.40
N LYS A 131 2.61 17.34 -18.55
CA LYS A 131 1.60 16.49 -17.94
C LYS A 131 2.01 16.15 -16.51
N ARG A 132 1.02 15.99 -15.62
CA ARG A 132 1.26 15.43 -14.30
C ARG A 132 1.60 13.94 -14.44
N ILE A 133 2.64 13.47 -13.76
CA ILE A 133 3.09 12.07 -13.80
C ILE A 133 2.64 11.36 -12.52
N PHE A 134 2.07 10.16 -12.66
CA PHE A 134 1.83 9.26 -11.54
C PHE A 134 3.03 8.32 -11.37
N ILE A 135 3.59 8.24 -10.17
CA ILE A 135 4.70 7.36 -9.87
C ILE A 135 4.24 6.32 -8.86
N PHE A 136 4.56 5.05 -9.11
CA PHE A 136 4.31 3.96 -8.17
C PHE A 136 5.54 3.09 -7.99
N GLY A 137 5.80 2.65 -6.76
CA GLY A 137 6.83 1.66 -6.47
C GLY A 137 6.82 1.27 -4.99
N PHE A 138 7.59 0.25 -4.63
CA PHE A 138 7.75 -0.14 -3.23
C PHE A 138 8.87 0.67 -2.57
N THR A 139 8.69 1.08 -1.31
CA THR A 139 9.55 2.08 -0.66
C THR A 139 11.03 1.70 -0.71
N TYR A 140 11.36 0.44 -0.39
CA TYR A 140 12.74 -0.06 -0.45
C TYR A 140 13.32 -0.04 -1.87
N ILE A 141 12.53 -0.42 -2.88
CA ILE A 141 12.96 -0.42 -4.30
C ILE A 141 13.20 1.02 -4.77
N ILE A 142 12.31 1.94 -4.43
CA ILE A 142 12.47 3.36 -4.74
C ILE A 142 13.75 3.90 -4.07
N TYR A 143 13.97 3.58 -2.80
CA TYR A 143 15.14 4.09 -2.10
C TYR A 143 16.46 3.55 -2.68
N LYS A 144 16.55 2.22 -2.84
CA LYS A 144 17.78 1.55 -3.27
C LYS A 144 18.06 1.75 -4.75
N HIS A 145 17.09 1.47 -5.61
CA HIS A 145 17.33 1.36 -7.06
C HIS A 145 16.99 2.63 -7.84
N PHE A 146 16.30 3.59 -7.22
CA PHE A 146 16.01 4.88 -7.85
C PHE A 146 16.76 6.02 -7.18
N TYR A 147 16.54 6.27 -5.88
CA TYR A 147 17.22 7.38 -5.20
C TYR A 147 18.75 7.21 -5.15
N LYS A 148 19.26 6.11 -4.56
CA LYS A 148 20.71 5.92 -4.43
C LYS A 148 21.41 5.87 -5.78
N GLU A 149 20.79 5.24 -6.78
CA GLU A 149 21.36 5.17 -8.12
C GLU A 149 21.40 6.54 -8.83
N LEU A 150 20.37 7.38 -8.68
CA LEU A 150 20.43 8.76 -9.17
C LEU A 150 21.54 9.57 -8.49
N VAL A 151 21.75 9.39 -7.18
CA VAL A 151 22.87 10.00 -6.46
C VAL A 151 24.21 9.49 -6.98
N ARG A 152 24.37 8.16 -7.09
CA ARG A 152 25.60 7.50 -7.55
C ARG A 152 26.00 7.94 -8.96
N LEU A 153 25.02 8.08 -9.85
CA LEU A 153 25.22 8.53 -11.23
C LEU A 153 25.30 10.06 -11.35
N ASN A 154 25.06 10.81 -10.26
CA ASN A 154 24.95 12.27 -10.25
C ASN A 154 23.92 12.81 -11.28
N ILE A 155 22.79 12.12 -11.41
CA ILE A 155 21.71 12.47 -12.33
C ILE A 155 20.56 13.12 -11.56
N LYS A 156 20.01 14.19 -12.11
CA LYS A 156 18.75 14.78 -11.66
C LYS A 156 17.68 14.59 -12.71
N LEU A 157 16.47 14.27 -12.24
CA LEU A 157 15.27 14.18 -13.07
C LEU A 157 14.31 15.31 -12.70
N ASP A 158 13.54 15.83 -13.65
CA ASP A 158 12.44 16.73 -13.33
C ASP A 158 11.13 15.93 -13.23
N LEU A 159 10.79 15.57 -11.99
CA LEU A 159 9.52 14.98 -11.59
C LEU A 159 8.79 15.90 -10.61
N SER A 160 9.02 17.22 -10.72
CA SER A 160 8.39 18.21 -9.84
C SER A 160 6.86 18.24 -9.96
N ASN A 161 6.33 17.99 -11.17
CA ASN A 161 4.90 17.82 -11.44
C ASN A 161 4.48 16.35 -11.37
N SER A 162 4.77 15.68 -10.26
CA SER A 162 4.38 14.28 -10.07
C SER A 162 3.72 14.03 -8.71
N VAL A 163 3.04 12.89 -8.64
CA VAL A 163 2.52 12.31 -7.40
C VAL A 163 3.06 10.89 -7.29
N MET A 164 3.81 10.62 -6.22
CA MET A 164 4.33 9.31 -5.92
C MET A 164 3.48 8.67 -4.84
N ILE A 165 2.93 7.49 -5.15
CA ILE A 165 2.37 6.59 -4.16
C ILE A 165 3.34 5.43 -3.99
N HIS A 166 3.68 5.12 -2.75
CA HIS A 166 4.53 3.98 -2.44
C HIS A 166 3.94 3.16 -1.29
N GLY A 167 4.45 1.95 -1.10
CA GLY A 167 4.00 1.06 -0.04
C GLY A 167 5.10 0.08 0.39
N GLY A 168 5.02 -0.39 1.63
CA GLY A 168 5.83 -1.51 2.16
C GLY A 168 7.35 -1.27 2.21
N GLY A 169 8.10 -2.22 2.79
CA GLY A 169 9.57 -2.24 2.73
C GLY A 169 10.31 -1.31 3.70
N TRP A 170 9.58 -0.64 4.59
CA TRP A 170 10.18 0.19 5.64
C TRP A 170 11.13 -0.59 6.55
N LYS A 171 10.88 -1.88 6.80
CA LYS A 171 11.75 -2.72 7.65
C LYS A 171 13.19 -2.77 7.17
N LYS A 172 13.42 -2.86 5.86
CA LYS A 172 14.77 -2.86 5.28
C LYS A 172 15.45 -1.50 5.39
N LEU A 173 14.67 -0.42 5.45
CA LEU A 173 15.16 0.95 5.59
C LEU A 173 15.47 1.34 7.04
N ILE A 174 14.94 0.62 8.03
CA ILE A 174 15.31 0.81 9.44
C ILE A 174 16.81 0.58 9.63
N ASN A 175 17.36 -0.47 9.02
CA ASN A 175 18.80 -0.75 9.04
C ASN A 175 19.63 0.35 8.37
N GLU A 176 19.00 1.16 7.52
CA GLU A 176 19.63 2.30 6.86
C GLU A 176 19.38 3.64 7.57
N SER A 177 18.68 3.63 8.73
CA SER A 177 18.30 4.82 9.49
C SER A 177 17.49 5.85 8.68
N VAL A 178 16.67 5.39 7.74
CA VAL A 178 15.88 6.26 6.86
C VAL A 178 14.44 6.33 7.35
N ASP A 179 14.05 7.49 7.85
CA ASP A 179 12.66 7.79 8.22
C ASP A 179 11.86 8.39 7.04
N SER A 180 10.54 8.51 7.24
CA SER A 180 9.59 9.03 6.26
C SER A 180 9.90 10.47 5.81
N LYS A 181 10.49 11.28 6.68
CA LYS A 181 10.88 12.68 6.39
C LYS A 181 12.15 12.74 5.54
N THR A 182 13.15 11.93 5.88
CA THR A 182 14.42 11.81 5.17
C THR A 182 14.20 11.23 3.78
N PHE A 183 13.37 10.19 3.65
CA PHE A 183 12.99 9.62 2.36
C PHE A 183 12.44 10.67 1.38
N ARG A 184 11.48 11.50 1.84
CA ARG A 184 10.91 12.59 1.03
C ARG A 184 11.93 13.65 0.66
N LYS A 185 12.75 14.08 1.62
CA LYS A 185 13.80 15.08 1.38
C LYS A 185 14.78 14.58 0.32
N ASN A 186 15.21 13.34 0.44
CA ASN A 186 16.15 12.69 -0.47
C ASN A 186 15.58 12.61 -1.90
N LEU A 187 14.33 12.16 -2.05
CA LEU A 187 13.66 12.14 -3.35
C LEU A 187 13.53 13.53 -3.96
N LYS A 188 13.11 14.53 -3.17
CA LYS A 188 12.99 15.92 -3.64
C LYS A 188 14.32 16.46 -4.18
N THR A 189 15.44 16.13 -3.53
CA THR A 189 16.78 16.61 -3.93
C THR A 189 17.21 16.12 -5.32
N VAL A 190 16.91 14.87 -5.66
CA VAL A 190 17.35 14.26 -6.93
C VAL A 190 16.32 14.33 -8.04
N SER A 191 15.03 14.51 -7.69
CA SER A 191 13.93 14.38 -8.66
C SER A 191 12.89 15.51 -8.61
N GLY A 192 12.96 16.41 -7.62
CA GLY A 192 11.98 17.48 -7.45
C GLY A 192 10.60 17.05 -6.94
N ILE A 193 10.35 15.76 -6.71
CA ILE A 193 9.05 15.22 -6.27
C ILE A 193 8.65 15.84 -4.92
N GLN A 194 7.44 16.40 -4.85
CA GLN A 194 6.91 17.03 -3.63
C GLN A 194 5.73 16.25 -3.01
N SER A 195 4.94 15.59 -3.85
CA SER A 195 3.76 14.81 -3.43
C SER A 195 4.17 13.35 -3.32
N VAL A 196 4.49 12.91 -2.10
CA VAL A 196 4.91 11.55 -1.78
C VAL A 196 4.04 11.01 -0.66
N HIS A 197 3.32 9.93 -0.95
CA HIS A 197 2.29 9.35 -0.10
C HIS A 197 2.54 7.86 0.08
N ASP A 198 2.80 7.42 1.30
CA ASP A 198 2.74 6.00 1.64
C ASP A 198 1.27 5.52 1.64
N TYR A 199 1.08 4.21 1.57
CA TYR A 199 -0.21 3.59 1.86
C TYR A 199 -0.06 2.35 2.72
N TYR A 200 -1.03 2.15 3.59
CA TYR A 200 -1.21 0.93 4.36
C TYR A 200 -2.42 0.17 3.82
N GLY A 201 -2.24 -1.12 3.60
CA GLY A 201 -3.29 -2.00 3.08
C GLY A 201 -2.86 -3.45 3.09
N MET A 202 -3.84 -4.33 2.95
CA MET A 202 -3.63 -5.78 3.00
C MET A 202 -4.59 -6.49 2.03
N VAL A 203 -4.24 -7.71 1.63
CA VAL A 203 -5.04 -8.46 0.64
C VAL A 203 -6.44 -8.75 1.17
N GLU A 204 -6.55 -8.94 2.48
CA GLU A 204 -7.77 -9.25 3.22
C GLU A 204 -8.77 -8.08 3.23
N GLN A 205 -8.31 -6.84 2.98
CA GLN A 205 -9.17 -5.65 2.83
C GLN A 205 -8.81 -4.84 1.57
N THR A 206 -8.63 -5.55 0.45
CA THR A 206 -8.38 -4.94 -0.85
C THR A 206 -9.44 -3.86 -1.15
N GLY A 207 -9.00 -2.73 -1.71
CA GLY A 207 -9.87 -1.59 -2.04
C GLY A 207 -9.97 -0.53 -0.94
N SER A 208 -9.98 -0.94 0.33
CA SER A 208 -10.04 -0.06 1.51
C SER A 208 -8.66 0.29 2.06
N ILE A 209 -7.80 0.88 1.23
CA ILE A 209 -6.45 1.29 1.67
C ILE A 209 -6.48 2.59 2.46
N PHE A 210 -5.50 2.76 3.35
CA PHE A 210 -5.29 3.96 4.14
C PHE A 210 -4.12 4.74 3.54
N MET A 211 -4.38 5.97 3.09
CA MET A 211 -3.38 6.79 2.41
C MET A 211 -2.74 7.79 3.37
N GLU A 212 -1.44 7.99 3.25
CA GLU A 212 -0.68 8.94 4.06
C GLU A 212 -0.90 10.39 3.56
N CYS A 213 -1.23 11.30 4.47
CA CYS A 213 -1.36 12.71 4.18
C CYS A 213 0.00 13.43 4.21
N LYS A 214 0.01 14.73 3.88
CA LYS A 214 1.23 15.57 3.90
C LYS A 214 1.90 15.69 5.28
N MET A 215 1.19 15.37 6.36
CA MET A 215 1.73 15.35 7.74
C MET A 215 2.38 14.02 8.11
N GLY A 216 2.31 13.02 7.23
CA GLY A 216 2.85 11.68 7.48
C GLY A 216 1.92 10.78 8.31
N TYR A 217 0.61 11.03 8.27
CA TYR A 217 -0.41 10.24 8.98
C TYR A 217 -1.28 9.48 8.00
N LEU A 218 -1.60 8.23 8.30
CA LEU A 218 -2.52 7.40 7.52
C LEU A 218 -3.95 7.77 7.89
N HIS A 219 -4.84 7.90 6.90
CA HIS A 219 -6.23 8.28 7.11
C HIS A 219 -7.21 7.17 6.76
N ALA A 220 -8.21 6.98 7.64
CA ALA A 220 -9.43 6.26 7.35
C ALA A 220 -10.24 6.99 6.26
N SER A 221 -11.06 6.23 5.53
CA SER A 221 -11.92 6.77 4.47
C SER A 221 -13.39 6.60 4.87
N ILE A 222 -14.32 7.16 4.10
CA ILE A 222 -15.75 6.87 4.34
C ILE A 222 -16.13 5.39 4.11
N PHE A 223 -15.22 4.59 3.54
CA PHE A 223 -15.43 3.17 3.23
C PHE A 223 -14.71 2.23 4.22
N SER A 224 -13.93 2.78 5.13
CA SER A 224 -13.09 2.01 6.06
C SER A 224 -12.76 2.79 7.30
N ASP A 225 -12.65 2.10 8.43
CA ASP A 225 -12.32 2.74 9.70
C ASP A 225 -11.32 1.89 10.49
N ILE A 226 -10.78 2.43 11.58
CA ILE A 226 -9.85 1.75 12.45
C ILE A 226 -10.28 1.82 13.92
N ILE A 227 -9.83 0.83 14.68
CA ILE A 227 -9.89 0.81 16.13
C ILE A 227 -8.53 0.31 16.62
N ILE A 228 -7.95 0.98 17.62
CA ILE A 228 -6.76 0.48 18.31
C ILE A 228 -7.23 -0.32 19.53
N ARG A 229 -6.72 -1.54 19.66
CA ARG A 229 -7.12 -2.52 20.68
C ARG A 229 -5.97 -2.79 21.62
N ARG A 230 -6.22 -2.73 22.93
CA ARG A 230 -5.22 -3.13 23.93
C ARG A 230 -4.93 -4.63 23.78
N PRO A 231 -3.67 -5.06 23.84
CA PRO A 231 -3.30 -6.45 23.55
C PRO A 231 -3.74 -7.45 24.64
N HIS A 232 -4.01 -6.98 25.87
CA HIS A 232 -4.32 -7.83 27.02
C HIS A 232 -5.79 -8.28 27.08
N ASP A 233 -6.72 -7.41 26.67
CA ASP A 233 -8.16 -7.60 26.82
C ASP A 233 -8.98 -7.21 25.58
N PHE A 234 -8.33 -6.70 24.53
CA PHE A 234 -8.96 -6.15 23.33
C PHE A 234 -9.98 -5.02 23.59
N SER A 235 -9.86 -4.33 24.72
CA SER A 235 -10.57 -3.07 24.94
C SER A 235 -10.08 -2.00 23.96
N VAL A 236 -10.93 -1.00 23.70
CA VAL A 236 -10.54 0.13 22.84
C VAL A 236 -9.48 0.96 23.57
N ALA A 237 -8.36 1.21 22.90
CA ALA A 237 -7.28 2.06 23.39
C ALA A 237 -7.64 3.55 23.24
N ASN A 238 -7.07 4.39 24.11
CA ASN A 238 -7.24 5.83 24.04
C ASN A 238 -6.48 6.43 22.85
N ILE A 239 -6.83 7.67 22.47
CA ILE A 239 -6.01 8.44 21.52
C ILE A 239 -4.60 8.60 22.12
N GLY A 240 -3.56 8.36 21.31
CA GLY A 240 -2.17 8.38 21.73
C GLY A 240 -1.67 7.08 22.37
N GLU A 241 -2.56 6.12 22.66
CA GLU A 241 -2.20 4.83 23.24
C GLU A 241 -1.89 3.81 22.12
N ALA A 242 -0.76 3.11 22.24
CA ALA A 242 -0.36 2.07 21.32
C ALA A 242 -1.18 0.79 21.54
N GLY A 243 -1.47 0.07 20.45
CA GLY A 243 -2.15 -1.22 20.51
C GLY A 243 -2.26 -1.90 19.16
N ILE A 244 -2.97 -3.02 19.15
CA ILE A 244 -3.22 -3.83 17.96
C ILE A 244 -4.22 -3.10 17.07
N ILE A 245 -3.91 -2.99 15.79
CA ILE A 245 -4.82 -2.34 14.83
C ILE A 245 -5.92 -3.32 14.45
N GLN A 246 -7.17 -2.94 14.70
CA GLN A 246 -8.35 -3.52 14.08
C GLN A 246 -8.78 -2.65 12.89
N LEU A 247 -8.98 -3.26 11.73
CA LEU A 247 -9.45 -2.59 10.52
C LEU A 247 -10.89 -2.95 10.21
N LEU A 248 -11.65 -1.94 9.79
CA LEU A 248 -13.03 -2.05 9.39
C LEU A 248 -13.18 -1.69 7.91
N SER A 249 -13.97 -2.46 7.17
CA SER A 249 -14.29 -2.19 5.77
C SER A 249 -15.71 -2.61 5.46
N ILE A 250 -16.40 -1.76 4.69
CA ILE A 250 -17.76 -2.07 4.20
C ILE A 250 -17.78 -2.80 2.85
N LEU A 251 -16.60 -3.11 2.29
CA LEU A 251 -16.48 -3.66 0.94
C LEU A 251 -16.62 -5.18 0.82
N PRO A 252 -16.08 -6.00 1.75
CA PRO A 252 -16.18 -7.44 1.65
C PRO A 252 -17.65 -7.88 1.69
N SER A 253 -18.17 -8.58 0.69
CA SER A 253 -19.48 -9.25 0.79
C SER A 253 -19.39 -10.75 0.46
N SER A 254 -18.30 -11.16 -0.18
CA SER A 254 -18.02 -12.54 -0.58
C SER A 254 -17.21 -13.35 0.44
N TYR A 255 -16.71 -12.71 1.50
CA TYR A 255 -15.91 -13.31 2.57
C TYR A 255 -16.01 -12.46 3.85
N PRO A 256 -15.67 -13.00 5.04
CA PRO A 256 -15.82 -12.28 6.32
C PRO A 256 -14.68 -11.26 6.57
N GLY A 257 -14.48 -10.30 5.66
CA GLY A 257 -13.39 -9.31 5.71
C GLY A 257 -13.69 -7.99 6.42
N HIS A 258 -14.88 -7.83 6.98
CA HIS A 258 -15.42 -6.53 7.39
C HIS A 258 -14.77 -5.95 8.65
N SER A 259 -14.31 -6.81 9.55
CA SER A 259 -13.77 -6.44 10.86
C SER A 259 -12.62 -7.38 11.20
N LEU A 260 -11.39 -6.91 10.96
CA LEU A 260 -10.19 -7.74 11.04
C LEU A 260 -9.25 -7.22 12.13
N LEU A 261 -8.88 -8.08 13.06
CA LEU A 261 -7.77 -7.81 13.98
C LEU A 261 -6.48 -8.17 13.26
N THR A 262 -5.63 -7.18 13.05
CA THR A 262 -4.36 -7.36 12.33
C THR A 262 -3.27 -7.90 13.25
N GLU A 263 -2.08 -8.09 12.69
CA GLU A 263 -0.84 -8.40 13.43
C GLU A 263 0.09 -7.17 13.48
N ASP A 264 -0.46 -5.99 13.20
CA ASP A 264 0.25 -4.70 13.20
C ASP A 264 -0.12 -3.89 14.45
N GLU A 265 0.88 -3.18 14.98
CA GLU A 265 0.75 -2.27 16.11
C GLU A 265 0.72 -0.83 15.61
N GLY A 266 -0.14 -0.01 16.20
CA GLY A 266 -0.28 1.38 15.83
C GLY A 266 -0.88 2.24 16.93
N VAL A 267 -1.02 3.51 16.62
CA VAL A 267 -1.57 4.53 17.53
C VAL A 267 -2.55 5.42 16.78
N LEU A 268 -3.75 5.58 17.33
CA LEU A 268 -4.73 6.55 16.87
C LEU A 268 -4.27 7.94 17.33
N LEU A 269 -4.17 8.89 16.41
CA LEU A 269 -3.67 10.23 16.72
C LEU A 269 -4.79 11.25 16.91
N GLY A 270 -5.93 11.04 16.27
CA GLY A 270 -7.11 11.89 16.39
C GLY A 270 -8.18 11.54 15.36
N GLU A 271 -9.21 12.38 15.32
CA GLU A 271 -10.36 12.27 14.43
C GLU A 271 -10.83 13.68 14.06
N ASP A 272 -11.05 13.93 12.77
CA ASP A 272 -11.55 15.21 12.23
C ASP A 272 -10.70 16.47 12.48
N ASP A 273 -9.58 16.36 13.21
CA ASP A 273 -8.74 17.49 13.63
C ASP A 273 -7.32 17.46 13.03
N CYS A 274 -7.07 16.59 12.04
CA CYS A 274 -5.76 16.53 11.39
C CYS A 274 -5.46 17.85 10.66
N SER A 275 -4.31 18.45 10.95
CA SER A 275 -3.84 19.70 10.33
C SER A 275 -3.65 19.63 8.81
N CYS A 276 -3.77 18.44 8.20
CA CYS A 276 -3.84 18.30 6.75
C CYS A 276 -5.19 18.72 6.15
N GLY A 277 -6.25 18.84 6.97
CA GLY A 277 -7.62 19.19 6.56
C GLY A 277 -8.49 18.00 6.13
N LYS A 278 -7.98 16.76 6.20
CA LYS A 278 -8.80 15.56 5.96
C LYS A 278 -9.55 15.17 7.23
N LEU A 279 -10.83 14.90 7.06
CA LEU A 279 -11.72 14.33 8.07
C LEU A 279 -11.55 12.81 8.18
N GLY A 280 -12.10 12.24 9.24
CA GLY A 280 -11.97 10.85 9.66
C GLY A 280 -10.80 10.62 10.61
N LYS A 281 -10.72 9.40 11.15
CA LYS A 281 -9.61 8.97 12.00
C LYS A 281 -8.29 8.96 11.25
N TYR A 282 -7.22 9.31 11.96
CA TYR A 282 -5.86 9.21 11.44
C TYR A 282 -4.90 8.62 12.46
N PHE A 283 -3.91 7.89 11.98
CA PHE A 283 -3.08 7.01 12.79
C PHE A 283 -1.69 6.83 12.21
N LYS A 284 -0.84 6.17 13.00
CA LYS A 284 0.48 5.68 12.57
C LYS A 284 0.63 4.21 12.86
N ILE A 285 1.41 3.54 12.01
CA ILE A 285 1.93 2.19 12.27
C ILE A 285 3.20 2.36 13.10
N ILE A 286 3.30 1.65 14.22
CA ILE A 286 4.50 1.55 15.05
C ILE A 286 5.36 0.38 14.55
N GLY A 287 4.73 -0.74 14.22
CA GLY A 287 5.44 -1.92 13.76
C GLY A 287 4.53 -3.15 13.67
N ARG A 288 5.15 -4.32 13.77
CA ARG A 288 4.48 -5.63 13.80
C ARG A 288 4.58 -6.20 15.21
N LEU A 289 3.56 -6.93 15.64
CA LEU A 289 3.61 -7.64 16.93
C LEU A 289 4.76 -8.65 16.96
N LYS A 290 5.36 -8.82 18.14
CA LYS A 290 6.37 -9.86 18.38
C LYS A 290 5.75 -11.23 18.06
N ASN A 291 6.44 -12.06 17.28
CA ASN A 291 5.98 -13.36 16.73
C ASN A 291 4.98 -13.29 15.55
N ALA A 292 4.70 -12.11 14.98
CA ALA A 292 4.02 -12.02 13.70
C ALA A 292 4.95 -12.49 12.55
N GLU A 293 4.41 -13.25 11.59
CA GLU A 293 5.17 -13.67 10.41
C GLU A 293 5.68 -12.46 9.60
N ILE A 294 6.83 -12.60 8.97
CA ILE A 294 7.36 -11.62 8.02
C ILE A 294 6.39 -11.56 6.84
N ARG A 295 5.65 -10.44 6.69
CA ARG A 295 4.85 -10.13 5.49
C ARG A 295 5.22 -8.74 4.99
N GLY A 296 5.46 -8.61 3.70
CA GLY A 296 5.65 -7.33 3.04
C GLY A 296 6.05 -7.54 1.59
N CYS A 297 5.42 -6.82 0.67
CA CYS A 297 5.61 -6.98 -0.78
C CYS A 297 7.07 -6.80 -1.24
N SER A 298 7.83 -5.95 -0.54
CA SER A 298 9.26 -5.71 -0.76
C SER A 298 10.16 -6.40 0.27
N ASP A 299 9.59 -6.93 1.35
CA ASP A 299 10.34 -7.68 2.36
C ASP A 299 10.81 -9.02 1.78
N THR A 300 10.05 -9.61 0.84
CA THR A 300 10.40 -10.85 0.12
C THR A 300 11.41 -10.69 -1.03
N TYR A 301 11.90 -9.49 -1.29
CA TYR A 301 12.98 -9.28 -2.27
C TYR A 301 14.33 -9.62 -1.63
N GLU A 302 14.85 -10.82 -1.90
CA GLU A 302 16.18 -11.24 -1.45
C GLU A 302 17.24 -10.78 -2.46
N GLU A 303 18.39 -10.33 -1.94
CA GLU A 303 19.57 -10.03 -2.75
C GLU A 303 20.20 -11.37 -3.16
N ASN A 304 20.36 -11.59 -4.46
CA ASN A 304 21.37 -12.52 -4.95
C ASN A 304 22.65 -11.73 -5.21
#